data_AF-A0A8T4DLB7-F1
#
_entry.id   AF-A0A8T4DLB7-F1
#
_cell.length_a   1.000
_cell.length_b   1.000
_cell.length_c   1.000
_cell.angle_alpha   90.00
_cell.angle_beta   90.00
_cell.angle_gamma   90.00
#
_symmetry.space_group_name_H-M   'P 1'
#
loop_
_entity.id
_entity.type
_entity.pdbx_description
1 polymer ?
#
loop_
_entity_poly.entity_id
_entity_poly.type
_entity_poly.pdbx_seq_one_letter_code
_entity_poly.pdbx_strand_id
1 'polypeptide(L)'
;MNEELKRIANDIESMKIRGAGRIAVAAASALRTMTMESKATSKEELIAELKSSARHLVGTRPTAVSLPNAVRYVMINGLSKDPEDLDSLK
;
A
#
# COMPACT_ATOMS: atom_id res chain seq x y z
N MET A 1 10.45 -2.83 -0.35
CA MET A 1 9.79 -1.85 -1.26
C MET A 1 10.17 -2.12 -2.70
N ASN A 2 9.21 -2.66 -3.44
CA ASN A 2 9.33 -3.00 -4.86
C ASN A 2 9.22 -1.79 -5.79
N GLU A 3 9.59 -1.97 -7.06
CA GLU A 3 9.66 -0.89 -8.05
C GLU A 3 8.27 -0.30 -8.39
N GLU A 4 7.22 -1.13 -8.40
CA GLU A 4 5.86 -0.67 -8.67
C GLU A 4 5.37 0.32 -7.61
N LEU A 5 5.66 0.05 -6.33
CA LEU A 5 5.28 0.96 -5.25
C LEU A 5 6.01 2.30 -5.35
N LYS A 6 7.32 2.27 -5.66
CA LYS A 6 8.11 3.51 -5.86
C LYS A 6 7.57 4.32 -7.04
N ARG A 7 7.21 3.66 -8.14
CA ARG A 7 6.61 4.30 -9.31
C ARG A 7 5.29 4.97 -8.97
N ILE A 8 4.39 4.27 -8.28
CA ILE A 8 3.09 4.82 -7.86
C ILE A 8 3.27 5.97 -6.87
N ALA A 9 4.20 5.86 -5.92
CA ALA A 9 4.54 6.92 -4.99
C ALA A 9 4.96 8.20 -5.73
N ASN A 10 5.91 8.09 -6.66
CA ASN A 10 6.36 9.20 -7.51
C ASN A 10 5.24 9.78 -8.38
N ASP A 11 4.39 8.92 -8.96
CA ASP A 11 3.27 9.37 -9.79
C ASP A 11 2.21 10.11 -8.95
N ILE A 12 1.99 9.72 -7.69
CA ILE A 12 1.12 10.47 -6.76
C ILE A 12 1.77 11.81 -6.41
N GLU A 13 3.04 11.81 -5.99
CA GLU A 13 3.83 12.99 -5.60
C GLU A 13 3.86 14.06 -6.71
N SER A 14 4.19 13.65 -7.94
CA SER A 14 4.23 14.51 -9.13
C SER A 14 2.84 14.89 -9.67
N MET A 15 1.77 14.45 -9.02
CA MET A 15 0.37 14.66 -9.44
C MET A 15 0.00 14.06 -10.81
N LYS A 16 0.79 13.13 -11.34
CA LYS A 16 0.43 12.32 -12.51
C LYS A 16 -0.76 11.41 -12.21
N ILE A 17 -0.79 10.80 -11.01
CA ILE A 17 -1.98 10.20 -10.43
C ILE A 17 -2.65 11.24 -9.53
N ARG A 18 -3.87 11.65 -9.91
CA ARG A 18 -4.65 12.66 -9.20
C ARG A 18 -6.15 12.39 -9.22
N GLY A 19 -6.83 12.96 -8.24
CA GLY A 19 -8.24 12.72 -7.95
C GLY A 19 -8.42 11.59 -6.94
N ALA A 20 -9.40 11.75 -6.05
CA ALA A 20 -9.56 10.92 -4.86
C ALA A 20 -9.65 9.42 -5.17
N GLY A 21 -10.54 9.04 -6.10
CA GLY A 21 -10.72 7.63 -6.49
C GLY A 21 -9.47 7.01 -7.12
N ARG A 22 -8.79 7.75 -8.01
CA ARG A 22 -7.56 7.23 -8.67
C ARG A 22 -6.43 7.04 -7.67
N ILE A 23 -6.25 7.99 -6.75
CA ILE A 23 -5.27 7.89 -5.66
C ILE A 23 -5.58 6.66 -4.80
N ALA A 24 -6.85 6.45 -4.44
CA ALA A 24 -7.24 5.32 -3.60
C ALA A 24 -6.95 3.97 -4.27
N VAL A 25 -7.36 3.80 -5.53
CA VAL A 25 -7.12 2.58 -6.31
C VAL A 25 -5.61 2.34 -6.51
N ALA A 26 -4.85 3.37 -6.85
CA ALA A 26 -3.42 3.24 -7.06
C ALA A 26 -2.68 2.85 -5.76
N ALA A 27 -2.99 3.50 -4.64
CA ALA A 27 -2.39 3.16 -3.35
C ALA A 27 -2.71 1.73 -2.91
N ALA A 28 -3.97 1.30 -3.08
CA ALA A 28 -4.37 -0.08 -2.77
C ALA A 28 -3.65 -1.10 -3.67
N SER A 29 -3.56 -0.82 -4.97
CA SER A 29 -2.83 -1.67 -5.92
C SER A 29 -1.34 -1.76 -5.58
N ALA A 30 -0.70 -0.64 -5.23
CA ALA A 30 0.71 -0.60 -4.84
C ALA A 30 0.98 -1.51 -3.62
N LEU A 31 0.14 -1.41 -2.58
CA LEU A 31 0.26 -2.23 -1.38
C LEU A 31 0.02 -3.71 -1.68
N ARG A 32 -0.97 -4.04 -2.52
CA ARG A 32 -1.22 -5.42 -2.96
C ARG A 32 -0.01 -5.98 -3.70
N THR A 33 0.50 -5.30 -4.72
CA THR A 33 1.66 -5.77 -5.49
C THR A 33 2.89 -5.94 -4.59
N MET A 34 3.13 -4.99 -3.68
CA MET A 34 4.22 -5.11 -2.70
C MET A 34 4.07 -6.36 -1.82
N THR A 35 2.86 -6.67 -1.35
CA THR A 35 2.58 -7.90 -0.59
C THR A 35 2.85 -9.16 -1.42
N MET A 36 2.39 -9.21 -2.68
CA MET A 36 2.60 -10.37 -3.56
C MET A 36 4.09 -10.61 -3.87
N GLU A 37 4.85 -9.54 -4.04
CA GLU A 37 6.28 -9.61 -4.36
C GLU A 37 7.18 -9.68 -3.11
N SER A 38 6.59 -9.62 -1.91
CA SER A 38 7.34 -9.64 -0.67
C SER A 38 8.06 -10.98 -0.49
N LYS A 39 9.32 -10.90 -0.05
CA LYS A 39 10.15 -12.06 0.32
C LYS A 39 10.09 -12.35 1.82
N ALA A 40 9.17 -11.68 2.55
CA ALA A 40 8.98 -11.91 3.97
C ALA A 40 8.69 -13.40 4.24
N THR A 41 9.37 -13.94 5.25
CA THR A 41 9.23 -15.34 5.66
C THR A 41 8.35 -15.50 6.89
N SER A 42 8.03 -14.38 7.54
CA SER A 42 7.12 -14.31 8.68
C SER A 42 6.03 -13.26 8.50
N LYS A 43 4.94 -13.42 9.25
CA LYS A 43 3.84 -12.45 9.30
C LYS A 43 4.34 -11.09 9.81
N GLU A 44 5.21 -11.09 10.80
CA GLU A 44 5.76 -9.90 11.43
C GLU A 44 6.60 -9.09 10.42
N GLU A 45 7.43 -9.77 9.61
CA GLU A 45 8.19 -9.15 8.52
C GLU A 45 7.27 -8.54 7.46
N LEU A 46 6.24 -9.27 7.02
CA LEU A 46 5.30 -8.78 6.02
C LEU A 46 4.53 -7.56 6.52
N ILE A 47 4.07 -7.60 7.78
CA ILE A 47 3.39 -6.47 8.43
C ILE A 47 4.34 -5.27 8.54
N ALA A 48 5.61 -5.48 8.87
CA ALA A 48 6.60 -4.41 8.94
C ALA A 48 6.83 -3.77 7.56
N GLU A 49 6.94 -4.58 6.49
CA GLU A 49 7.09 -4.09 5.13
C GLU A 49 5.85 -3.31 4.66
N LEU A 50 4.65 -3.83 4.96
CA LEU A 50 3.38 -3.18 4.65
C LEU A 50 3.24 -1.84 5.37
N LYS A 51 3.56 -1.77 6.67
CA LYS A 51 3.56 -0.52 7.44
C LYS A 51 4.56 0.50 6.90
N SER A 52 5.75 0.05 6.49
CA SER A 52 6.76 0.92 5.89
C SER A 52 6.28 1.52 4.56
N SER A 53 5.75 0.65 3.70
CA SER A 53 5.17 0.99 2.41
C SER A 53 3.98 1.95 2.52
N ALA A 54 3.09 1.71 3.48
CA ALA A 54 1.96 2.57 3.80
C ALA A 54 2.40 3.98 4.22
N ARG A 55 3.40 4.08 5.12
CA ARG A 55 3.96 5.38 5.54
C ARG A 55 4.60 6.12 4.37
N HIS A 56 5.34 5.42 3.52
CA HIS A 56 5.96 6.00 2.35
C HIS A 56 4.90 6.61 1.41
N LEU A 57 3.86 5.86 1.07
CA LEU A 57 2.75 6.35 0.23
C LEU A 57 2.09 7.58 0.84
N VAL A 58 1.68 7.55 2.11
CA VAL A 58 1.04 8.70 2.77
C VAL A 58 1.95 9.93 2.80
N GLY A 59 3.26 9.73 2.92
CA GLY A 59 4.26 10.80 2.91
C GLY A 59 4.38 11.54 1.58
N THR A 60 4.01 10.92 0.45
CA THR A 60 4.12 11.55 -0.87
C THR A 60 3.29 12.83 -0.99
N ARG A 61 2.02 12.79 -0.54
CA ARG A 61 1.09 13.93 -0.55
C ARG A 61 0.13 13.89 0.65
N PRO A 62 0.56 14.37 1.82
CA PRO A 62 -0.23 14.32 3.05
C PRO A 62 -1.57 15.07 2.97
N THR A 63 -1.67 16.08 2.10
CA THR A 63 -2.90 16.89 1.91
C THR A 63 -3.94 16.21 1.02
N ALA A 64 -3.58 15.13 0.31
CA ALA A 64 -4.53 14.35 -0.46
C ALA A 64 -5.30 13.41 0.47
N VAL A 65 -6.36 13.92 1.13
CA VAL A 65 -7.15 13.21 2.17
C VAL A 65 -7.54 11.78 1.81
N SER A 66 -7.81 11.49 0.52
CA SER A 66 -8.13 10.14 0.04
C SER A 66 -6.99 9.12 0.22
N LEU A 67 -5.73 9.57 0.21
CA LEU A 67 -4.55 8.71 0.30
C LEU A 67 -4.41 8.04 1.67
N PRO A 68 -4.34 8.77 2.81
CA PRO A 68 -4.30 8.12 4.12
C PRO A 68 -5.56 7.30 4.41
N ASN A 69 -6.73 7.72 3.89
CA ASN A 69 -7.96 6.95 4.04
C ASN A 69 -7.90 5.61 3.29
N ALA A 70 -7.44 5.60 2.04
CA ALA A 70 -7.30 4.38 1.25
C ALA A 70 -6.26 3.43 1.86
N VAL A 71 -5.10 3.96 2.26
CA VAL A 71 -4.07 3.17 2.94
C VAL A 71 -4.62 2.57 4.23
N ARG A 72 -5.30 3.36 5.07
CA ARG A 72 -5.92 2.87 6.31
C ARG A 72 -6.96 1.79 6.05
N TYR A 73 -7.80 1.94 5.03
CA TYR A 73 -8.77 0.93 4.64
C TYR A 73 -8.09 -0.40 4.30
N VAL A 74 -7.03 -0.38 3.49
CA VAL A 74 -6.26 -1.58 3.14
C VAL A 74 -5.59 -2.19 4.36
N MET A 75 -4.99 -1.38 5.23
CA MET A 75 -4.34 -1.85 6.46
C MET A 75 -5.34 -2.53 7.40
N ILE A 76 -6.53 -1.98 7.59
CA ILE A 76 -7.54 -2.59 8.45
C ILE A 76 -8.06 -3.87 7.80
N ASN A 77 -8.57 -3.81 6.57
CA ASN A 77 -9.23 -4.96 5.96
C ASN A 77 -8.26 -6.07 5.53
N GLY A 78 -7.00 -5.74 5.24
CA GLY A 78 -5.96 -6.71 4.89
C GLY A 78 -5.35 -7.41 6.10
N LEU A 79 -5.29 -6.76 7.27
CA LEU A 79 -4.75 -7.35 8.50
C LEU A 79 -5.79 -8.09 9.34
N SER A 80 -7.08 -7.82 9.12
CA SER A 80 -8.19 -8.51 9.79
C SER A 80 -8.45 -9.93 9.27
N LYS A 81 -7.78 -10.35 8.20
CA LYS A 81 -7.90 -11.71 7.65
C LYS A 81 -6.92 -12.64 8.36
N ASP A 82 -7.33 -13.89 8.55
CA ASP A 82 -6.52 -14.90 9.24
C ASP A 82 -5.20 -15.16 8.46
N PRO A 83 -4.12 -15.60 9.14
CA PRO A 83 -2.82 -15.82 8.50
C PRO A 83 -2.86 -16.78 7.30
N GLU A 84 -3.77 -17.75 7.30
CA GLU A 84 -4.02 -18.68 6.18
C GLU A 84 -4.59 -17.97 4.95
N ASP A 85 -5.28 -16.84 5.14
CA ASP A 85 -5.76 -15.99 4.04
C ASP A 85 -4.68 -15.05 3.49
N LEU A 86 -3.51 -14.91 4.13
CA LEU A 86 -2.46 -14.02 3.61
C LEU A 86 -1.83 -14.57 2.32
N ASP A 87 -1.83 -15.89 2.12
CA ASP A 87 -1.46 -16.48 0.83
C ASP A 87 -2.50 -16.18 -0.27
N SER A 88 -3.72 -15.76 0.08
CA SER A 88 -4.69 -15.22 -0.90
C SER A 88 -4.40 -13.77 -1.33
N LEU A 89 -3.45 -13.11 -0.65
CA LEU A 89 -2.96 -11.78 -1.00
C LEU A 89 -1.63 -11.82 -1.79
N LYS A 90 -1.04 -13.01 -1.97
CA LYS A 90 0.02 -13.28 -2.95
C LYS A 90 -0.58 -13.63 -4.31
#